data_AF-A0A9D2TDY8-F1
#
_entry.id   AF-A0A9D2TDY8-F1
#
_cell.length_a   1.000
_cell.length_b   1.000
_cell.length_c   1.000
_cell.angle_alpha   90.00
_cell.angle_beta   90.00
_cell.angle_gamma   90.00
#
_symmetry.space_group_name_H-M   'P 1'
#
loop_
_entity.id
_entity.type
_entity.pdbx_description
1 polymer ?
#
loop_
_entity_poly.entity_id
_entity_poly.type
_entity_poly.pdbx_seq_one_letter_code
_entity_poly.pdbx_strand_id
1 'polypeptide(L)'
;MDRLIIGLDLNDDYTRIVCHGQEKSWTIPTVLCRRKDEEVWLTGEEAYACTLVGEGVMVDKLVKMAAKGGTSTIGEVRYTGSGLLNLFIRKVLEYPKKEFGVENIGQLVVSLHRVDAGMMDLFLTCADFLEIPRERVHVISHMESFVYYVLSQRKELWSNQVGLFDLSSQRLCYYEMKVQRGLRRNMVQADSEDMEEAFNLDILDTPSGGRLADRILTSCGERVLNKKLFSSIFLTGKGFERQDWAGEFMKLACHRRKVFVEPVIFASGAAEKGADYESKTSSYPYIFICEGRLKAQVSMKVMRRRKENQLILASYGDNWYESKTSLELILDGQKEIEFTITPLDSKKKKLVRIPLTGFPDRPPRTTRIQMNLGFLDENTMSVVIKDKGFGELFASSGAQIRQEVSL
;
A
#
# COMPACT_ATOMS: atom_id res chain seq x y z
N MET A 1 -25.87 8.71 -8.01
CA MET A 1 -24.80 7.69 -7.88
C MET A 1 -25.37 6.65 -6.92
N ASP A 2 -25.54 5.40 -7.33
CA ASP A 2 -26.26 4.41 -6.48
C ASP A 2 -25.34 3.74 -5.44
N ARG A 3 -24.03 3.97 -5.59
CA ARG A 3 -22.97 3.48 -4.71
C ARG A 3 -21.84 4.50 -4.64
N LEU A 4 -21.20 4.60 -3.48
CA LEU A 4 -20.02 5.43 -3.26
C LEU A 4 -18.74 4.65 -3.58
N ILE A 5 -17.81 5.30 -4.29
CA ILE A 5 -16.44 4.82 -4.49
C ILE A 5 -15.56 5.72 -3.63
N ILE A 6 -15.03 5.16 -2.54
CA ILE A 6 -14.37 5.92 -1.48
C ILE A 6 -12.89 5.59 -1.47
N GLY A 7 -12.06 6.62 -1.62
CA GLY A 7 -10.64 6.60 -1.31
C GLY A 7 -10.39 7.18 0.07
N LEU A 8 -9.61 6.48 0.88
CA LEU A 8 -9.33 6.84 2.26
C LEU A 8 -7.82 6.83 2.50
N ASP A 9 -7.23 7.96 2.85
CA ASP A 9 -5.84 8.07 3.33
C ASP A 9 -5.85 7.99 4.86
N LEU A 10 -5.26 6.93 5.39
CA LEU A 10 -5.29 6.61 6.81
C LEU A 10 -3.89 6.66 7.41
N ASN A 11 -3.71 7.56 8.38
CA ASN A 11 -2.56 7.58 9.27
C ASN A 11 -3.01 7.94 10.70
N ASP A 12 -2.09 7.89 11.67
CA ASP A 12 -2.42 8.14 13.08
C ASP A 12 -2.69 9.61 13.44
N ASP A 13 -2.40 10.55 12.54
CA ASP A 13 -2.60 11.98 12.80
C ASP A 13 -3.95 12.43 12.21
N TYR A 14 -4.23 12.05 10.97
CA TYR A 14 -5.47 12.37 10.28
C TYR A 14 -5.88 11.27 9.30
N THR A 15 -7.17 11.26 9.00
CA THR A 15 -7.82 10.45 7.98
C THR A 15 -8.43 11.38 6.94
N ARG A 16 -8.09 11.18 5.68
CA ARG A 16 -8.65 11.95 4.57
C ARG A 16 -9.56 11.08 3.73
N ILE A 17 -10.69 11.64 3.32
CA ILE A 17 -11.70 10.92 2.54
C ILE A 17 -11.98 11.70 1.26
N VAL A 18 -11.98 10.98 0.15
CA VAL A 18 -12.40 11.48 -1.17
C VAL A 18 -13.36 10.47 -1.79
N CYS A 19 -14.45 10.96 -2.38
CA CYS A 19 -15.34 10.14 -3.19
C CYS A 19 -15.07 10.41 -4.67
N HIS A 20 -14.90 9.35 -5.48
CA HIS A 20 -14.63 9.52 -6.90
C HIS A 20 -15.75 10.33 -7.59
N GLY A 21 -15.36 11.30 -8.42
CA GLY A 21 -16.27 12.19 -9.12
C GLY A 21 -16.95 13.26 -8.25
N GLN A 22 -16.54 13.42 -6.98
CA GLN A 22 -17.03 14.45 -6.07
C GLN A 22 -15.91 15.44 -5.73
N GLU A 23 -16.25 16.73 -5.62
CA GLU A 23 -15.27 17.77 -5.26
C GLU A 23 -15.02 17.84 -3.75
N LYS A 24 -16.00 17.44 -2.94
CA LYS A 24 -15.89 17.52 -1.49
C LYS A 24 -14.97 16.43 -0.94
N SER A 25 -14.07 16.84 -0.06
CA SER A 25 -13.20 15.96 0.70
C SER A 25 -13.33 16.26 2.20
N TRP A 26 -12.92 15.30 3.02
CA TRP A 26 -12.89 15.44 4.47
C TRP A 26 -11.50 15.21 4.99
N THR A 27 -11.09 15.97 6.00
CA THR A 27 -9.89 15.72 6.81
C THR A 27 -10.34 15.62 8.26
N ILE A 28 -10.19 14.44 8.85
CA ILE A 28 -10.69 14.12 10.18
C ILE A 28 -9.51 13.62 11.01
N PRO A 29 -9.22 14.18 12.19
CA PRO A 29 -8.19 13.64 13.08
C PRO A 29 -8.46 12.15 13.40
N THR A 30 -7.42 11.32 13.36
CA THR A 30 -7.55 9.86 13.57
C THR A 30 -7.61 9.52 15.06
N VAL A 31 -8.68 9.98 15.70
CA VAL A 31 -8.94 9.81 17.13
C VAL A 31 -10.38 9.39 17.36
N LEU A 32 -10.58 8.66 18.45
CA LEU A 32 -11.88 8.36 19.02
C LEU A 32 -11.99 8.98 20.40
N CYS A 33 -13.16 9.45 20.77
CA CYS A 33 -13.47 9.80 22.15
C CYS A 33 -14.68 9.03 22.62
N ARG A 34 -14.57 8.30 23.73
CA ARG A 34 -15.71 7.65 24.38
C ARG A 34 -16.22 8.56 25.49
N ARG A 35 -17.51 8.88 25.51
CA ARG A 35 -18.13 9.55 26.66
C ARG A 35 -18.01 8.68 27.91
N LYS A 36 -17.79 9.30 29.07
CA LYS A 36 -17.62 8.56 30.34
C LYS A 36 -18.90 7.88 30.81
N ASP A 37 -20.03 8.58 30.64
CA ASP A 37 -21.32 8.17 31.22
C ASP A 37 -22.21 7.41 30.23
N GLU A 38 -21.80 7.29 28.96
CA GLU A 38 -22.59 6.69 27.88
C GLU A 38 -21.70 5.84 26.96
N GLU A 39 -22.25 4.79 26.36
CA GLU A 39 -21.56 4.03 25.30
C GLU A 39 -21.57 4.74 23.94
N VAL A 40 -21.29 6.05 23.97
CA VAL A 40 -21.25 6.91 22.79
C VAL A 40 -19.80 7.22 22.43
N TRP A 41 -19.48 6.96 21.17
CA TRP A 41 -18.18 7.25 20.58
C TRP A 41 -18.29 8.49 19.67
N LEU A 42 -17.29 9.34 19.70
CA LEU A 42 -17.21 10.59 18.93
C LEU A 42 -15.92 10.60 18.10
N THR A 43 -15.94 11.33 16.98
CA THR A 43 -14.81 11.55 16.07
C THR A 43 -14.72 13.02 15.69
N GLY A 44 -13.59 13.45 15.13
CA GLY A 44 -13.43 14.83 14.65
C GLY A 44 -13.51 15.86 15.77
N GLU A 45 -14.06 17.03 15.47
CA GLU A 45 -14.15 18.16 16.41
C GLU A 45 -14.93 17.82 17.70
N GLU A 46 -15.99 17.02 17.59
CA GLU A 46 -16.81 16.59 18.74
C GLU A 46 -15.99 15.77 19.74
N ALA A 47 -15.05 14.95 19.26
CA ALA A 47 -14.17 14.16 20.12
C ALA A 47 -13.23 15.06 20.94
N TYR A 48 -12.68 16.11 20.33
CA TYR A 48 -11.84 17.09 21.02
C TYR A 48 -12.65 17.91 22.02
N ALA A 49 -13.82 18.43 21.61
CA ALA A 49 -14.68 19.21 22.48
C ALA A 49 -15.07 18.43 23.75
N CYS A 50 -15.52 17.18 23.60
CA CYS A 50 -15.88 16.29 24.71
C CYS A 50 -14.70 16.05 25.68
N THR A 51 -13.49 15.92 25.15
CA THR A 51 -12.29 15.71 25.96
C THR A 51 -11.87 16.98 26.69
N LEU A 52 -11.97 18.15 26.03
CA LEU A 52 -11.63 19.45 26.62
C LEU A 52 -12.50 19.81 27.82
N VAL A 53 -13.78 19.44 27.79
CA VAL A 53 -14.71 19.64 28.93
C VAL A 53 -14.64 18.52 29.97
N GLY A 54 -13.78 17.51 29.77
CA GLY A 54 -13.55 16.42 30.72
C GLY A 54 -14.63 15.33 30.74
N GLU A 55 -15.53 15.32 29.75
CA GLU A 55 -16.67 14.38 29.65
C GLU A 55 -16.32 13.08 28.91
N GLY A 56 -15.16 13.00 28.29
CA GLY A 56 -14.75 11.85 27.49
C GLY A 56 -13.31 11.39 27.70
N VAL A 57 -13.03 10.17 27.25
CA VAL A 57 -11.70 9.57 27.21
C VAL A 57 -11.27 9.45 25.75
N MET A 58 -10.22 10.18 25.39
CA MET A 58 -9.65 10.14 24.04
C MET A 58 -8.74 8.93 23.85
N VAL A 59 -8.83 8.32 22.68
CA VAL A 59 -7.92 7.29 22.19
C VAL A 59 -7.37 7.74 20.85
N ASP A 60 -6.05 7.82 20.78
CA ASP A 60 -5.28 8.16 19.60
C ASP A 60 -4.46 6.95 19.11
N LYS A 61 -3.62 7.19 18.09
CA LYS A 61 -2.71 6.18 17.52
C LYS A 61 -3.41 4.87 17.14
N LEU A 62 -4.64 4.98 16.64
CA LEU A 62 -5.54 3.86 16.35
C LEU A 62 -4.93 2.88 15.35
N VAL A 63 -4.24 3.38 14.33
CA VAL A 63 -3.63 2.55 13.27
C VAL A 63 -2.48 1.75 13.84
N LYS A 64 -1.55 2.41 14.56
CA LYS A 64 -0.44 1.73 15.25
C LYS A 64 -0.93 0.73 16.30
N MET A 65 -1.97 1.07 17.05
CA MET A 65 -2.54 0.20 18.07
C MET A 65 -3.13 -1.07 17.45
N ALA A 66 -3.90 -0.92 16.37
CA ALA A 66 -4.47 -2.05 15.65
C ALA A 66 -3.39 -2.94 15.01
N ALA A 67 -2.41 -2.33 14.34
CA ALA A 67 -1.31 -3.05 13.69
C ALA A 67 -0.46 -3.87 14.68
N LYS A 68 -0.30 -3.41 15.92
CA LYS A 68 0.47 -4.11 16.97
C LYS A 68 -0.37 -5.09 17.80
N GLY A 69 -1.65 -5.28 17.49
CA GLY A 69 -2.56 -6.08 18.33
C GLY A 69 -2.72 -5.50 19.75
N GLY A 70 -2.54 -4.18 19.89
CA GLY A 70 -2.63 -3.48 21.16
C GLY A 70 -4.07 -3.40 21.69
N THR A 71 -4.21 -2.90 22.92
CA THR A 71 -5.51 -2.69 23.56
C THR A 71 -5.53 -1.36 24.30
N SER A 72 -6.71 -0.76 24.44
CA SER A 72 -6.94 0.40 25.29
C SER A 72 -8.05 0.07 26.30
N THR A 73 -7.86 0.46 27.56
CA THR A 73 -8.85 0.27 28.61
C THR A 73 -9.51 1.60 28.91
N ILE A 74 -10.84 1.66 28.79
CA ILE A 74 -11.63 2.87 29.04
C ILE A 74 -12.69 2.53 30.09
N GLY A 75 -12.59 3.16 31.25
CA GLY A 75 -13.34 2.71 32.43
C GLY A 75 -12.92 1.27 32.78
N GLU A 76 -13.88 0.37 32.87
CA GLU A 76 -13.64 -1.05 33.19
C GLU A 76 -13.59 -1.96 31.95
N VAL A 77 -13.77 -1.40 30.75
CA VAL A 77 -13.85 -2.18 29.51
C VAL A 77 -12.54 -2.11 28.74
N ARG A 78 -12.02 -3.30 28.40
CA ARG A 78 -10.83 -3.45 27.54
C ARG A 78 -11.26 -3.58 26.09
N TYR A 79 -10.78 -2.67 25.25
CA TYR A 79 -11.02 -2.66 23.80
C TYR A 79 -9.76 -3.09 23.05
N THR A 80 -9.95 -3.86 21.97
CA THR A 80 -8.85 -4.19 21.04
C THR A 80 -8.59 -3.01 20.11
N GLY A 81 -7.33 -2.81 19.71
CA GLY A 81 -6.96 -1.79 18.73
C GLY A 81 -7.71 -1.98 17.40
N SER A 82 -7.89 -3.22 16.95
CA SER A 82 -8.70 -3.54 15.77
C SER A 82 -10.17 -3.16 15.93
N GLY A 83 -10.78 -3.43 17.09
CA GLY A 83 -12.15 -3.04 17.38
C GLY A 83 -12.34 -1.52 17.38
N LEU A 84 -11.40 -0.79 17.97
CA LEU A 84 -11.41 0.67 17.97
C LEU A 84 -11.21 1.24 16.57
N LEU A 85 -10.29 0.70 15.78
CA LEU A 85 -10.11 1.14 14.40
C LEU A 85 -11.39 0.88 13.57
N ASN A 86 -12.02 -0.28 13.72
CA ASN A 86 -13.28 -0.61 13.05
C ASN A 86 -14.40 0.40 13.40
N LEU A 87 -14.53 0.78 14.68
CA LEU A 87 -15.47 1.81 15.13
C LEU A 87 -15.16 3.18 14.51
N PHE A 88 -13.89 3.54 14.44
CA PHE A 88 -13.44 4.78 13.82
C PHE A 88 -13.77 4.80 12.32
N ILE A 89 -13.40 3.76 11.58
CA ILE A 89 -13.69 3.66 10.14
C ILE A 89 -15.19 3.73 9.88
N ARG A 90 -16.02 3.03 10.68
CA ARG A 90 -17.48 3.13 10.58
C ARG A 90 -17.95 4.58 10.68
N LYS A 91 -17.46 5.33 11.67
CA LYS A 91 -17.86 6.72 11.90
C LYS A 91 -17.40 7.67 10.79
N VAL A 92 -16.18 7.53 10.30
CA VAL A 92 -15.69 8.42 9.24
C VAL A 92 -16.38 8.15 7.90
N LEU A 93 -16.82 6.91 7.64
CA LEU A 93 -17.62 6.59 6.44
C LEU A 93 -19.04 7.20 6.48
N GLU A 94 -19.55 7.61 7.65
CA GLU A 94 -20.83 8.30 7.74
C GLU A 94 -20.79 9.72 7.14
N TYR A 95 -19.61 10.35 7.04
CA TYR A 95 -19.46 11.68 6.45
C TYR A 95 -19.88 11.71 4.98
N PRO A 96 -19.30 10.91 4.07
CA PRO A 96 -19.72 10.87 2.68
C PRO A 96 -21.12 10.30 2.49
N LYS A 97 -21.54 9.31 3.30
CA LYS A 97 -22.90 8.75 3.21
C LYS A 97 -23.97 9.80 3.47
N LYS A 98 -23.83 10.57 4.56
CA LYS A 98 -24.77 11.63 4.92
C LYS A 98 -24.74 12.78 3.91
N GLU A 99 -23.55 13.17 3.46
CA GLU A 99 -23.40 14.25 2.48
C GLU A 99 -24.13 13.94 1.17
N PHE A 100 -23.97 12.72 0.65
CA PHE A 100 -24.48 12.36 -0.66
C PHE A 100 -25.82 11.60 -0.60
N GLY A 101 -26.31 11.25 0.58
CA GLY A 101 -27.52 10.46 0.77
C GLY A 101 -27.41 9.05 0.18
N VAL A 102 -26.21 8.46 0.18
CA VAL A 102 -25.93 7.14 -0.41
C VAL A 102 -25.32 6.23 0.64
N GLU A 103 -26.06 5.20 1.06
CA GLU A 103 -25.60 4.23 2.08
C GLU A 103 -24.65 3.18 1.52
N ASN A 104 -24.84 2.78 0.26
CA ASN A 104 -24.12 1.66 -0.33
C ASN A 104 -22.69 2.07 -0.73
N ILE A 105 -21.72 1.28 -0.29
CA ILE A 105 -20.32 1.41 -0.72
C ILE A 105 -20.06 0.42 -1.85
N GLY A 106 -19.70 0.96 -3.01
CA GLY A 106 -19.32 0.21 -4.21
C GLY A 106 -17.87 -0.26 -4.14
N GLN A 107 -16.98 0.63 -3.71
CA GLN A 107 -15.56 0.34 -3.51
C GLN A 107 -15.03 1.18 -2.34
N LEU A 108 -14.20 0.58 -1.49
CA LEU A 108 -13.47 1.24 -0.42
C LEU A 108 -11.98 0.90 -0.59
N VAL A 109 -11.18 1.89 -0.94
CA VAL A 109 -9.74 1.75 -1.09
C VAL A 109 -9.04 2.55 -0.01
N VAL A 110 -8.29 1.88 0.86
CA VAL A 110 -7.54 2.48 1.95
C VAL A 110 -6.07 2.59 1.57
N SER A 111 -5.55 3.81 1.44
CA SER A 111 -4.12 4.04 1.29
C SER A 111 -3.44 4.17 2.66
N LEU A 112 -2.32 3.47 2.83
CA LEU A 112 -1.50 3.48 4.03
C LEU A 112 -0.06 3.80 3.69
N HIS A 113 0.68 4.36 4.64
CA HIS A 113 2.11 4.58 4.44
C HIS A 113 2.85 3.25 4.14
N ARG A 114 2.57 2.19 4.91
CA ARG A 114 3.13 0.85 4.70
C ARG A 114 2.01 -0.18 4.62
N VAL A 115 2.16 -1.13 3.70
CA VAL A 115 1.20 -2.24 3.53
C VAL A 115 1.91 -3.56 3.76
N ASP A 116 1.32 -4.39 4.61
CA ASP A 116 1.72 -5.76 4.84
C ASP A 116 0.49 -6.67 4.97
N ALA A 117 0.74 -7.98 5.08
CA ALA A 117 -0.33 -8.97 5.23
C ALA A 117 -1.18 -8.75 6.49
N GLY A 118 -0.60 -8.23 7.58
CA GLY A 118 -1.33 -7.95 8.82
C GLY A 118 -2.32 -6.79 8.65
N MET A 119 -1.93 -5.74 7.94
CA MET A 119 -2.83 -4.63 7.57
C MET A 119 -3.95 -5.11 6.64
N MET A 120 -3.67 -6.00 5.68
CA MET A 120 -4.72 -6.60 4.84
C MET A 120 -5.74 -7.37 5.67
N ASP A 121 -5.28 -8.27 6.55
CA ASP A 121 -6.16 -9.08 7.40
C ASP A 121 -7.01 -8.20 8.33
N LEU A 122 -6.43 -7.10 8.84
CA LEU A 122 -7.13 -6.10 9.62
C LEU A 122 -8.27 -5.45 8.83
N PHE A 123 -8.03 -5.03 7.58
CA PHE A 123 -9.05 -4.40 6.74
C PHE A 123 -10.09 -5.38 6.19
N LEU A 124 -9.75 -6.65 5.99
CA LEU A 124 -10.74 -7.68 5.68
C LEU A 124 -11.69 -7.91 6.87
N THR A 125 -11.16 -7.91 8.10
CA THR A 125 -11.97 -7.97 9.32
C THR A 125 -12.82 -6.71 9.48
N CYS A 126 -12.29 -5.54 9.11
CA CYS A 126 -13.05 -4.29 9.07
C CYS A 126 -14.18 -4.35 8.05
N ALA A 127 -13.95 -4.92 6.86
CA ALA A 127 -14.97 -5.13 5.84
C ALA A 127 -16.15 -5.96 6.38
N ASP A 128 -15.87 -7.07 7.05
CA ASP A 128 -16.89 -7.90 7.69
C ASP A 128 -17.68 -7.10 8.74
N PHE A 129 -16.98 -6.35 9.59
CA PHE A 129 -17.60 -5.51 10.63
C PHE A 129 -18.51 -4.42 10.04
N LEU A 130 -18.13 -3.85 8.90
CA LEU A 130 -18.88 -2.81 8.20
C LEU A 130 -19.96 -3.36 7.28
N GLU A 131 -20.07 -4.69 7.15
CA GLU A 131 -20.97 -5.38 6.22
C GLU A 131 -20.73 -4.99 4.76
N ILE A 132 -19.48 -4.68 4.42
CA ILE A 132 -19.04 -4.40 3.05
C ILE A 132 -18.47 -5.72 2.48
N PRO A 133 -18.91 -6.17 1.29
CA PRO A 133 -18.32 -7.34 0.64
C PRO A 133 -16.80 -7.21 0.53
N ARG A 134 -16.06 -8.24 0.96
CA ARG A 134 -14.58 -8.20 1.05
C ARG A 134 -13.93 -7.86 -0.29
N GLU A 135 -14.53 -8.28 -1.40
CA GLU A 135 -14.05 -7.98 -2.75
C GLU A 135 -14.13 -6.50 -3.15
N ARG A 136 -14.77 -5.66 -2.32
CA ARG A 136 -14.87 -4.21 -2.50
C ARG A 136 -13.98 -3.42 -1.54
N VAL A 137 -13.22 -4.09 -0.68
CA VAL A 137 -12.31 -3.45 0.26
C VAL A 137 -10.88 -3.77 -0.13
N HIS A 138 -10.12 -2.72 -0.42
CA HIS A 138 -8.75 -2.83 -0.91
C HIS A 138 -7.84 -1.96 -0.07
N VAL A 139 -6.57 -2.37 0.06
CA VAL A 139 -5.52 -1.58 0.70
C VAL A 139 -4.42 -1.34 -0.32
N ILE A 140 -3.86 -0.14 -0.31
CA ILE A 140 -2.71 0.24 -1.16
C ILE A 140 -1.69 1.05 -0.38
N SER A 141 -0.46 1.08 -0.88
CA SER A 141 0.55 1.99 -0.35
C SER A 141 0.24 3.43 -0.75
N HIS A 142 0.75 4.40 0.01
CA HIS A 142 0.77 5.80 -0.39
C HIS A 142 1.45 5.99 -1.74
N MET A 143 2.49 5.21 -2.01
CA MET A 143 3.20 5.24 -3.30
C MET A 143 2.30 4.79 -4.46
N GLU A 144 1.57 3.70 -4.30
CA GLU A 144 0.63 3.25 -5.34
C GLU A 144 -0.52 4.26 -5.52
N SER A 145 -1.04 4.80 -4.44
CA SER A 145 -2.06 5.86 -4.51
C SER A 145 -1.56 7.09 -5.26
N PHE A 146 -0.36 7.57 -4.93
CA PHE A 146 0.30 8.67 -5.63
C PHE A 146 0.40 8.39 -7.14
N VAL A 147 0.76 7.16 -7.53
CA VAL A 147 0.80 6.77 -8.95
C VAL A 147 -0.57 6.88 -9.61
N TYR A 148 -1.64 6.35 -8.99
CA TYR A 148 -3.00 6.45 -9.54
C TYR A 148 -3.45 7.91 -9.69
N TYR A 149 -3.19 8.73 -8.67
CA TYR A 149 -3.52 10.15 -8.72
C TYR A 149 -2.80 10.87 -9.88
N VAL A 150 -1.49 10.68 -10.00
CA VAL A 150 -0.71 11.35 -11.05
C VAL A 150 -1.14 10.91 -12.44
N LEU A 151 -1.42 9.62 -12.64
CA LEU A 151 -1.85 9.09 -13.93
C LEU A 151 -3.28 9.52 -14.31
N SER A 152 -4.15 9.85 -13.35
CA SER A 152 -5.46 10.41 -13.64
C SER A 152 -5.38 11.87 -14.10
N GLN A 153 -4.27 12.56 -13.83
CA GLN A 153 -4.04 13.91 -14.30
C GLN A 153 -3.73 13.98 -15.80
N ARG A 154 -3.82 15.20 -16.35
CA ARG A 154 -3.46 15.48 -17.74
C ARG A 154 -2.02 15.04 -18.04
N LYS A 155 -1.84 14.38 -19.19
CA LYS A 155 -0.57 13.79 -19.65
C LYS A 155 0.66 14.71 -19.51
N GLU A 156 0.49 16.00 -19.73
CA GLU A 156 1.54 17.01 -19.61
C GLU A 156 2.19 17.08 -18.22
N LEU A 157 1.46 16.75 -17.16
CA LEU A 157 1.95 16.79 -15.78
C LEU A 157 2.89 15.63 -15.45
N TRP A 158 2.89 14.58 -16.27
CA TRP A 158 3.68 13.36 -16.05
C TRP A 158 4.38 12.87 -17.32
N SER A 159 4.72 13.79 -18.24
CA SER A 159 5.55 13.50 -19.41
C SER A 159 6.98 13.12 -19.04
N ASN A 160 7.51 13.69 -17.95
CA ASN A 160 8.80 13.36 -17.35
C ASN A 160 8.59 12.79 -15.94
N GLN A 161 9.57 12.98 -15.04
CA GLN A 161 9.40 12.57 -13.65
C GLN A 161 8.39 13.45 -12.94
N VAL A 162 7.75 12.88 -11.93
CA VAL A 162 6.86 13.60 -11.01
C VAL A 162 7.39 13.37 -9.60
N GLY A 163 7.59 14.44 -8.86
CA GLY A 163 7.99 14.40 -7.46
C GLY A 163 6.82 14.76 -6.55
N LEU A 164 6.83 14.24 -5.32
CA LEU A 164 5.89 14.59 -4.26
C LEU A 164 6.67 14.78 -2.97
N PHE A 165 6.53 15.92 -2.32
CA PHE A 165 7.00 16.15 -0.96
C PHE A 165 5.83 16.01 0.00
N ASP A 166 5.91 15.03 0.90
CA ASP A 166 4.96 14.78 1.99
C ASP A 166 5.58 15.24 3.31
N LEU A 167 5.11 16.37 3.82
CA LEU A 167 5.57 16.95 5.07
C LEU A 167 4.45 16.86 6.12
N SER A 168 4.50 15.79 6.89
CA SER A 168 3.61 15.53 8.03
C SER A 168 4.17 16.14 9.33
N SER A 169 3.48 15.92 10.46
CA SER A 169 3.86 16.48 11.77
C SER A 169 5.26 16.06 12.24
N GLN A 170 5.70 14.86 11.87
CA GLN A 170 6.94 14.24 12.38
C GLN A 170 7.80 13.60 11.29
N ARG A 171 7.44 13.75 10.02
CA ARG A 171 8.11 13.07 8.91
C ARG A 171 8.07 13.91 7.65
N LEU A 172 9.23 13.99 7.00
CA LEU A 172 9.39 14.47 5.63
C LEU A 172 9.73 13.27 4.74
N CYS A 173 8.84 12.94 3.82
CA CYS A 173 9.07 11.89 2.84
C CYS A 173 8.98 12.47 1.42
N TYR A 174 9.88 12.04 0.56
CA TYR A 174 9.82 12.35 -0.86
C TYR A 174 9.43 11.11 -1.64
N TYR A 175 8.45 11.24 -2.52
CA TYR A 175 8.11 10.22 -3.49
C TYR A 175 8.49 10.71 -4.89
N GLU A 176 8.88 9.79 -5.75
CA GLU A 176 9.02 10.09 -7.18
C GLU A 176 8.44 8.98 -8.03
N MET A 177 7.98 9.35 -9.22
CA MET A 177 7.58 8.38 -10.23
C MET A 177 7.98 8.80 -11.64
N LYS A 178 8.12 7.79 -12.50
CA LYS A 178 8.33 7.98 -13.93
C LYS A 178 7.65 6.86 -14.72
N VAL A 179 6.96 7.24 -15.80
CA VAL A 179 6.49 6.28 -16.79
C VAL A 179 7.62 5.94 -17.75
N GLN A 180 7.98 4.66 -17.81
CA GLN A 180 8.97 4.11 -18.72
C GLN A 180 8.28 3.32 -19.83
N ARG A 181 8.70 3.57 -21.07
CA ARG A 181 8.26 2.76 -22.21
C ARG A 181 8.97 1.42 -22.17
N GLY A 182 8.21 0.34 -21.99
CA GLY A 182 8.72 -1.02 -22.11
C GLY A 182 8.47 -1.57 -23.51
N LEU A 183 9.21 -2.61 -23.88
CA LEU A 183 9.09 -3.30 -25.17
C LEU A 183 7.72 -3.96 -25.39
N ARG A 184 7.03 -4.37 -24.31
CA ARG A 184 5.72 -5.04 -24.38
C ARG A 184 4.59 -4.26 -23.69
N ARG A 185 4.88 -3.65 -22.54
CA ARG A 185 3.94 -2.80 -21.78
C ARG A 185 4.71 -1.65 -21.15
N ASN A 186 4.05 -0.51 -21.02
CA ASN A 186 4.60 0.61 -20.28
C ASN A 186 4.62 0.27 -18.78
N MET A 187 5.65 0.74 -18.08
CA MET A 187 5.80 0.55 -16.65
C MET A 187 5.80 1.90 -15.96
N VAL A 188 5.26 1.95 -14.74
CA VAL A 188 5.48 3.07 -13.85
C VAL A 188 6.45 2.59 -12.78
N GLN A 189 7.61 3.24 -12.70
CA GLN A 189 8.51 3.06 -11.57
C GLN A 189 8.27 4.19 -10.59
N ALA A 190 7.96 3.86 -9.36
CA ALA A 190 7.86 4.80 -8.27
C ALA A 190 8.72 4.33 -7.10
N ASP A 191 9.28 5.29 -6.38
CA ASP A 191 10.11 5.05 -5.20
C ASP A 191 9.87 6.16 -4.17
N SER A 192 10.33 5.94 -2.94
CA SER A 192 10.25 6.93 -1.87
C SER A 192 11.49 6.94 -0.99
N GLU A 193 11.83 8.10 -0.48
CA GLU A 193 12.94 8.34 0.43
C GLU A 193 12.42 9.06 1.68
N ASP A 194 12.67 8.47 2.85
CA ASP A 194 12.52 9.15 4.13
C ASP A 194 13.70 10.10 4.33
N MET A 195 13.42 11.39 4.46
CA MET A 195 14.47 12.39 4.65
C MET A 195 14.91 12.37 6.11
N GLU A 196 16.19 12.05 6.33
CA GLU A 196 16.80 12.05 7.67
C GLU A 196 16.71 13.42 8.34
N GLU A 197 16.67 14.49 7.54
CA GLU A 197 16.55 15.87 7.98
C GLU A 197 15.12 16.28 8.37
N ALA A 198 14.20 15.33 8.58
CA ALA A 198 12.84 15.62 9.03
C ALA A 198 12.84 16.47 10.32
N PHE A 199 11.88 17.38 10.40
CA PHE A 199 11.71 18.28 11.52
C PHE A 199 10.26 18.30 12.01
N ASN A 200 10.06 18.63 13.28
CA ASN A 200 8.73 18.88 13.81
C ASN A 200 8.22 20.24 13.32
N LEU A 201 6.97 20.29 12.87
CA LEU A 201 6.30 21.50 12.39
C LEU A 201 6.21 22.63 13.43
N ASP A 202 6.33 22.34 14.73
CA ASP A 202 6.34 23.36 15.79
C ASP A 202 7.46 24.41 15.59
N ILE A 203 8.54 24.08 14.86
CA ILE A 203 9.59 25.07 14.57
C ILE A 203 9.08 26.21 13.68
N LEU A 204 8.00 26.00 12.93
CA LEU A 204 7.40 27.00 12.04
C LEU A 204 6.70 28.14 12.82
N ASP A 205 6.49 27.97 14.13
CA ASP A 205 5.86 28.98 14.99
C ASP A 205 6.78 30.18 15.27
N THR A 206 8.05 30.09 14.89
CA THR A 206 9.02 31.20 15.03
C THR A 206 9.64 31.58 13.68
N PRO A 207 9.91 32.88 13.42
CA PRO A 207 10.58 33.29 12.18
C PRO A 207 11.96 32.65 11.95
N SER A 208 12.71 32.40 13.03
CA SER A 208 14.01 31.72 12.96
C SER A 208 13.87 30.24 12.60
N GLY A 209 12.87 29.56 13.17
CA GLY A 209 12.61 28.15 12.87
C GLY A 209 12.04 27.96 11.46
N GLY A 210 11.18 28.86 10.98
CA GLY A 210 10.76 28.89 9.57
C GLY A 210 11.93 29.00 8.60
N ARG A 211 12.90 29.89 8.85
CA ARG A 211 14.14 29.99 8.04
C ARG A 211 15.03 28.75 8.13
N LEU A 212 14.97 28.00 9.22
CA LEU A 212 15.69 26.73 9.34
C LEU A 212 14.98 25.63 8.54
N ALA A 213 13.67 25.52 8.68
CA ALA A 213 12.82 24.60 7.94
C ALA A 213 12.98 24.80 6.42
N ASP A 214 12.96 26.05 5.95
CA ASP A 214 13.14 26.37 4.52
C ASP A 214 14.50 25.90 4.01
N ARG A 215 15.58 26.14 4.78
CA ARG A 215 16.93 25.68 4.42
C ARG A 215 17.03 24.17 4.36
N ILE A 216 16.43 23.47 5.32
CA ILE A 216 16.40 22.00 5.33
C ILE A 216 15.66 21.50 4.09
N LEU A 217 14.44 21.97 3.86
CA LEU A 217 13.62 21.52 2.74
C LEU A 217 14.25 21.88 1.39
N THR A 218 14.87 23.04 1.27
CA THR A 218 15.65 23.45 0.09
C THR A 218 16.80 22.50 -0.16
N SER A 219 17.57 22.13 0.88
CA SER A 219 18.68 21.18 0.74
C SER A 219 18.21 19.79 0.28
N CYS A 220 17.12 19.28 0.87
CA CYS A 220 16.49 18.03 0.41
C CYS A 220 16.05 18.16 -1.06
N GLY A 221 15.40 19.27 -1.41
CA GLY A 221 14.97 19.58 -2.77
C GLY A 221 16.12 19.61 -3.77
N GLU A 222 17.25 20.23 -3.44
CA GLU A 222 18.42 20.29 -4.31
C GLU A 222 18.99 18.90 -4.58
N ARG A 223 19.03 18.05 -3.54
CA ARG A 223 19.50 16.66 -3.65
C ARG A 223 18.67 15.85 -4.63
N VAL A 224 17.33 15.91 -4.52
CA VAL A 224 16.43 15.06 -5.32
C VAL A 224 16.07 15.66 -6.68
N LEU A 225 15.99 16.99 -6.79
CA LEU A 225 15.49 17.67 -8.00
C LEU A 225 16.58 18.02 -9.03
N ASN A 226 17.82 18.30 -8.63
CA ASN A 226 18.81 18.91 -9.53
C ASN A 226 19.35 17.98 -10.63
N LYS A 227 19.24 16.65 -10.47
CA LYS A 227 19.83 15.67 -11.40
C LYS A 227 18.84 15.08 -12.39
N LYS A 228 17.57 15.49 -12.35
CA LYS A 228 16.48 14.83 -13.07
C LYS A 228 15.52 15.85 -13.68
N LEU A 229 14.87 15.46 -14.78
CA LEU A 229 13.87 16.27 -15.45
C LEU A 229 12.49 15.96 -14.87
N PHE A 230 11.83 16.97 -14.31
CA PHE A 230 10.49 16.88 -13.74
C PHE A 230 9.47 17.64 -14.58
N SER A 231 8.29 17.04 -14.74
CA SER A 231 7.13 17.71 -15.32
C SER A 231 6.33 18.49 -14.27
N SER A 232 6.16 17.89 -13.08
CA SER A 232 5.44 18.50 -11.98
C SER A 232 6.01 18.07 -10.63
N ILE A 233 5.82 18.92 -9.62
CA ILE A 233 6.07 18.64 -8.21
C ILE A 233 4.76 18.82 -7.46
N PHE A 234 4.41 17.85 -6.63
CA PHE A 234 3.28 17.93 -5.71
C PHE A 234 3.79 18.15 -4.29
N LEU A 235 3.01 18.87 -3.50
CA LEU A 235 3.26 19.14 -2.08
C LEU A 235 2.04 18.67 -1.29
N THR A 236 2.23 17.86 -0.26
CA THR A 236 1.15 17.35 0.59
C THR A 236 1.57 17.25 2.04
N GLY A 237 0.59 17.12 2.93
CA GLY A 237 0.82 17.07 4.38
C GLY A 237 0.71 18.45 5.04
N LYS A 238 0.62 18.42 6.38
CA LYS A 238 0.31 19.57 7.22
C LYS A 238 1.30 20.73 7.06
N GLY A 239 2.57 20.43 6.79
CA GLY A 239 3.60 21.46 6.61
C GLY A 239 3.40 22.35 5.38
N PHE A 240 2.60 21.92 4.40
CA PHE A 240 2.31 22.69 3.19
C PHE A 240 0.92 23.35 3.16
N GLU A 241 0.15 23.28 4.26
CA GLU A 241 -1.09 24.06 4.43
C GLU A 241 -0.82 25.56 4.33
N ARG A 242 0.38 25.99 4.74
CA ARG A 242 0.94 27.32 4.48
C ARG A 242 2.31 27.14 3.84
N GLN A 243 2.64 27.95 2.81
CA GLN A 243 3.94 27.89 2.11
C GLN A 243 4.80 29.14 2.29
N ASP A 244 4.31 30.12 3.06
CA ASP A 244 4.98 31.41 3.32
C ASP A 244 6.34 31.25 4.01
N TRP A 245 6.51 30.16 4.78
CA TRP A 245 7.78 29.82 5.41
C TRP A 245 8.82 29.24 4.45
N ALA A 246 8.43 28.68 3.30
CA ALA A 246 9.28 27.88 2.40
C ALA A 246 9.75 28.66 1.15
N GLY A 247 10.18 29.91 1.33
CA GLY A 247 10.44 30.83 0.22
C GLY A 247 11.53 30.37 -0.75
N GLU A 248 12.68 29.92 -0.24
CA GLU A 248 13.79 29.43 -1.07
C GLU A 248 13.44 28.08 -1.71
N PHE A 249 12.81 27.18 -0.95
CA PHE A 249 12.37 25.91 -1.50
C PHE A 249 11.35 26.10 -2.63
N MET A 250 10.38 27.01 -2.48
CA MET A 250 9.39 27.25 -3.53
C MET A 250 10.04 27.84 -4.79
N LYS A 251 11.05 28.72 -4.66
CA LYS A 251 11.82 29.19 -5.83
C LYS A 251 12.52 28.04 -6.54
N LEU A 252 13.13 27.13 -5.79
CA LEU A 252 13.75 25.92 -6.31
C LEU A 252 12.70 25.03 -7.01
N ALA A 253 11.65 24.61 -6.30
CA ALA A 253 10.62 23.71 -6.80
C ALA A 253 9.94 24.25 -8.06
N CYS A 254 9.61 25.54 -8.09
CA CYS A 254 8.94 26.21 -9.22
C CYS A 254 9.88 26.51 -10.40
N HIS A 255 11.19 26.28 -10.30
CA HIS A 255 12.12 26.57 -11.39
C HIS A 255 11.83 25.70 -12.63
N ARG A 256 11.13 26.26 -13.62
CA ARG A 256 10.71 25.62 -14.88
C ARG A 256 9.81 24.39 -14.69
N ARG A 257 9.08 24.33 -13.57
CA ARG A 257 8.21 23.21 -13.19
C ARG A 257 6.87 23.72 -12.69
N LYS A 258 5.81 22.94 -12.91
CA LYS A 258 4.51 23.20 -12.29
C LYS A 258 4.52 22.62 -10.88
N VAL A 259 4.12 23.40 -9.88
CA VAL A 259 4.02 22.97 -8.48
C VAL A 259 2.56 23.03 -8.05
N PHE A 260 2.07 21.97 -7.41
CA PHE A 260 0.70 21.87 -6.92
C PHE A 260 0.70 21.48 -5.45
N VAL A 261 -0.18 22.12 -4.68
CA VAL A 261 -0.44 21.73 -3.29
C VAL A 261 -1.69 20.88 -3.31
N GLU A 262 -1.54 19.61 -2.97
CA GLU A 262 -2.62 18.62 -3.03
C GLU A 262 -2.75 17.91 -1.69
N PRO A 263 -3.56 18.46 -0.75
CA PRO A 263 -3.69 17.91 0.59
C PRO A 263 -4.27 16.50 0.60
N VAL A 264 -5.11 16.12 -0.38
CA VAL A 264 -5.82 14.84 -0.36
C VAL A 264 -5.27 13.85 -1.38
N ILE A 265 -4.01 14.02 -1.83
CA ILE A 265 -3.43 13.25 -2.94
C ILE A 265 -3.56 11.73 -2.78
N PHE A 266 -3.31 11.21 -1.57
CA PHE A 266 -3.38 9.78 -1.29
C PHE A 266 -4.83 9.27 -1.19
N ALA A 267 -5.77 10.07 -0.69
CA ALA A 267 -7.19 9.70 -0.71
C ALA A 267 -7.74 9.74 -2.15
N SER A 268 -7.36 10.75 -2.93
CA SER A 268 -7.76 10.90 -4.34
C SER A 268 -7.23 9.75 -5.19
N GLY A 269 -5.95 9.40 -5.07
CA GLY A 269 -5.38 8.27 -5.79
C GLY A 269 -6.02 6.93 -5.44
N ALA A 270 -6.41 6.75 -4.17
CA ALA A 270 -7.17 5.58 -3.74
C ALA A 270 -8.58 5.54 -4.36
N ALA A 271 -9.26 6.69 -4.45
CA ALA A 271 -10.57 6.79 -5.09
C ALA A 271 -10.49 6.48 -6.61
N GLU A 272 -9.44 6.95 -7.29
CA GLU A 272 -9.16 6.63 -8.69
C GLU A 272 -8.94 5.13 -8.91
N LYS A 273 -8.18 4.47 -8.01
CA LYS A 273 -8.06 3.01 -8.03
C LYS A 273 -9.41 2.32 -7.83
N GLY A 274 -10.23 2.82 -6.90
CA GLY A 274 -11.59 2.32 -6.67
C GLY A 274 -12.44 2.40 -7.94
N ALA A 275 -12.38 3.51 -8.67
CA ALA A 275 -13.09 3.67 -9.93
C ALA A 275 -12.59 2.74 -11.04
N ASP A 276 -11.30 2.42 -11.05
CA ASP A 276 -10.72 1.47 -12.01
C ASP A 276 -11.27 0.04 -11.80
N TYR A 277 -11.58 -0.37 -10.56
CA TYR A 277 -12.19 -1.68 -10.28
C TYR A 277 -13.60 -1.84 -10.85
N GLU A 278 -14.35 -0.74 -11.02
CA GLU A 278 -15.68 -0.75 -11.66
C GLU A 278 -15.60 -0.76 -13.19
N SER A 279 -14.41 -0.56 -13.76
CA SER A 279 -14.18 -0.47 -15.20
C SER A 279 -13.87 -1.85 -15.82
N LYS A 280 -14.53 -2.19 -16.93
CA LYS A 280 -14.25 -3.45 -17.68
C LYS A 280 -12.81 -3.51 -18.22
N THR A 281 -12.28 -2.35 -18.58
CA THR A 281 -10.92 -2.18 -19.08
C THR A 281 -10.28 -1.08 -18.25
N SER A 282 -9.11 -1.37 -17.69
CA SER A 282 -8.40 -0.40 -16.85
C SER A 282 -7.99 0.84 -17.65
N SER A 283 -8.22 2.01 -17.07
CA SER A 283 -7.72 3.29 -17.59
C SER A 283 -6.21 3.46 -17.35
N TYR A 284 -5.62 2.55 -16.57
CA TYR A 284 -4.22 2.56 -16.17
C TYR A 284 -3.51 1.28 -16.68
N PRO A 285 -3.36 1.08 -18.01
CA PRO A 285 -2.78 -0.13 -18.60
C PRO A 285 -1.24 -0.16 -18.47
N TYR A 286 -0.73 0.08 -17.27
CA TYR A 286 0.68 0.12 -16.92
C TYR A 286 0.99 -0.97 -15.90
N ILE A 287 2.24 -1.39 -15.87
CA ILE A 287 2.73 -2.26 -14.80
C ILE A 287 3.37 -1.36 -13.74
N PHE A 288 2.80 -1.37 -12.53
CA PHE A 288 3.28 -0.56 -11.44
C PHE A 288 4.39 -1.28 -10.69
N ILE A 289 5.55 -0.62 -10.57
CA ILE A 289 6.68 -1.07 -9.77
C ILE A 289 6.88 -0.03 -8.68
N CYS A 290 6.32 -0.32 -7.51
CA CYS A 290 6.26 0.57 -6.36
C CYS A 290 6.15 -0.26 -5.07
N GLU A 291 6.17 0.40 -3.90
CA GLU A 291 5.93 -0.27 -2.62
C GLU A 291 4.59 -1.03 -2.62
N GLY A 292 4.60 -2.27 -2.13
CA GLY A 292 3.49 -3.21 -2.19
C GLY A 292 3.51 -4.13 -3.43
N ARG A 293 4.39 -3.87 -4.41
CA ARG A 293 4.42 -4.58 -5.70
C ARG A 293 5.71 -5.35 -5.90
N LEU A 294 5.63 -6.53 -6.52
CA LEU A 294 6.80 -7.34 -6.86
C LEU A 294 7.70 -6.63 -7.89
N LYS A 295 9.01 -6.61 -7.62
CA LYS A 295 10.03 -6.02 -8.51
C LYS A 295 10.72 -7.07 -9.41
N ALA A 296 10.29 -8.33 -9.32
CA ALA A 296 10.81 -9.45 -10.09
C ALA A 296 9.70 -10.42 -10.51
N GLN A 297 9.90 -11.08 -11.64
CA GLN A 297 9.08 -12.22 -12.06
C GLN A 297 9.68 -13.52 -11.54
N VAL A 298 8.84 -14.38 -10.95
CA VAL A 298 9.21 -15.75 -10.61
C VAL A 298 8.58 -16.69 -11.62
N SER A 299 9.38 -17.58 -12.19
CA SER A 299 8.91 -18.57 -13.15
C SER A 299 9.62 -19.89 -12.99
N MET A 300 9.03 -20.97 -13.49
CA MET A 300 9.65 -22.28 -13.51
C MET A 300 9.40 -22.99 -14.84
N LYS A 301 10.30 -23.88 -15.21
CA LYS A 301 10.19 -24.70 -16.41
C LYS A 301 9.32 -25.92 -16.10
N VAL A 302 8.26 -26.12 -16.86
CA VAL A 302 7.32 -27.25 -16.71
C VAL A 302 7.07 -27.95 -18.03
N MET A 303 6.80 -29.25 -17.95
CA MET A 303 6.37 -30.04 -19.11
C MET A 303 4.84 -30.15 -19.10
N ARG A 304 4.17 -29.54 -20.09
CA ARG A 304 2.71 -29.60 -20.26
C ARG A 304 2.37 -30.11 -21.65
N ARG A 305 1.61 -31.21 -21.73
CA ARG A 305 1.25 -31.86 -23.02
C ARG A 305 2.46 -32.14 -23.92
N ARG A 306 3.54 -32.68 -23.33
CA ARG A 306 4.82 -32.98 -24.00
C ARG A 306 5.52 -31.75 -24.63
N LYS A 307 5.13 -30.54 -24.24
CA LYS A 307 5.82 -29.31 -24.59
C LYS A 307 6.39 -28.68 -23.33
N GLU A 308 7.66 -28.30 -23.43
CA GLU A 308 8.31 -27.50 -22.42
C GLU A 308 7.75 -26.08 -22.46
N ASN A 309 7.36 -25.56 -21.29
CA ASN A 309 6.81 -24.22 -21.15
C ASN A 309 7.43 -23.55 -19.92
N GLN A 310 7.63 -22.23 -20.00
CA GLN A 310 7.96 -21.42 -18.85
C GLN A 310 6.67 -20.97 -18.17
N LEU A 311 6.36 -21.54 -17.00
CA LEU A 311 5.21 -21.16 -16.20
C LEU A 311 5.59 -19.97 -15.32
N ILE A 312 4.88 -18.86 -15.48
CA ILE A 312 5.01 -17.70 -14.59
C ILE A 312 4.20 -17.98 -13.33
N LEU A 313 4.85 -17.90 -12.17
CA LEU A 313 4.25 -18.14 -10.86
C LEU A 313 3.86 -16.84 -10.15
N ALA A 314 4.59 -15.76 -10.47
CA ALA A 314 4.31 -14.39 -10.05
C ALA A 314 5.00 -13.43 -11.03
N SER A 315 4.37 -12.30 -11.33
CA SER A 315 4.86 -11.29 -12.26
C SER A 315 5.32 -10.02 -11.53
N TYR A 316 6.21 -9.26 -12.18
CA TYR A 316 6.53 -7.90 -11.75
C TYR A 316 5.24 -7.06 -11.78
N GLY A 317 5.02 -6.30 -10.71
CA GLY A 317 3.81 -5.51 -10.50
C GLY A 317 2.62 -6.24 -9.88
N ASP A 318 2.74 -7.51 -9.50
CA ASP A 318 1.72 -8.15 -8.67
C ASP A 318 1.79 -7.62 -7.23
N ASN A 319 0.65 -7.51 -6.53
CA ASN A 319 0.61 -7.24 -5.09
C ASN A 319 1.22 -8.43 -4.35
N TRP A 320 2.34 -8.25 -3.65
CA TRP A 320 3.07 -9.39 -3.06
C TRP A 320 2.25 -10.12 -1.98
N TYR A 321 1.46 -9.38 -1.20
CA TYR A 321 0.65 -9.92 -0.09
C TYR A 321 -0.60 -10.69 -0.58
N GLU A 322 -1.04 -10.46 -1.83
CA GLU A 322 -2.11 -11.20 -2.50
C GLU A 322 -1.57 -12.31 -3.42
N SER A 323 -0.30 -12.21 -3.85
CA SER A 323 0.32 -13.13 -4.80
C SER A 323 0.60 -14.48 -4.15
N LYS A 324 -0.31 -15.44 -4.37
CA LYS A 324 -0.20 -16.82 -3.90
C LYS A 324 -0.48 -17.78 -5.05
N THR A 325 0.44 -18.73 -5.25
CA THR A 325 0.33 -19.74 -6.30
C THR A 325 0.37 -21.13 -5.67
N SER A 326 -0.67 -21.93 -5.90
CA SER A 326 -0.73 -23.33 -5.49
C SER A 326 -0.78 -24.24 -6.71
N LEU A 327 0.14 -25.19 -6.79
CA LEU A 327 0.30 -26.10 -7.93
C LEU A 327 0.49 -27.53 -7.46
N GLU A 328 -0.04 -28.49 -8.21
CA GLU A 328 0.40 -29.88 -8.13
C GLU A 328 1.27 -30.21 -9.35
N LEU A 329 2.44 -30.78 -9.08
CA LEU A 329 3.43 -31.14 -10.09
C LEU A 329 3.83 -32.60 -9.95
N ILE A 330 4.27 -33.22 -11.03
CA ILE A 330 4.78 -34.59 -11.04
C ILE A 330 6.27 -34.53 -11.34
N LEU A 331 7.08 -35.14 -10.48
CA LEU A 331 8.52 -35.23 -10.68
C LEU A 331 8.84 -36.33 -11.69
N ASP A 332 9.58 -35.99 -12.72
CA ASP A 332 10.17 -36.90 -13.72
C ASP A 332 11.64 -37.18 -13.38
N GLY A 333 11.91 -37.54 -12.11
CA GLY A 333 13.26 -37.87 -11.62
C GLY A 333 14.09 -36.69 -11.10
N GLN A 334 13.54 -35.48 -11.03
CA GLN A 334 14.23 -34.31 -10.47
C GLN A 334 14.56 -34.53 -8.98
N LYS A 335 15.77 -34.12 -8.58
CA LYS A 335 16.23 -34.08 -7.18
C LYS A 335 16.17 -32.67 -6.58
N GLU A 336 15.85 -31.67 -7.39
CA GLU A 336 15.71 -30.27 -7.00
C GLU A 336 14.60 -29.61 -7.82
N ILE A 337 13.97 -28.58 -7.24
CA ILE A 337 13.04 -27.71 -7.95
C ILE A 337 13.78 -26.43 -8.34
N GLU A 338 13.69 -26.07 -9.62
CA GLU A 338 14.35 -24.89 -10.16
C GLU A 338 13.37 -23.75 -10.42
N PHE A 339 13.69 -22.57 -9.90
CA PHE A 339 13.00 -21.31 -10.18
C PHE A 339 13.94 -20.38 -10.91
N THR A 340 13.39 -19.67 -11.89
CA THR A 340 14.02 -18.56 -12.57
C THR A 340 13.43 -17.27 -12.04
N ILE A 341 14.25 -16.47 -11.36
CA ILE A 341 13.91 -15.14 -10.89
C ILE A 341 14.47 -14.12 -11.87
N THR A 342 13.60 -13.26 -12.39
CA THR A 342 13.94 -12.24 -13.39
C THR A 342 13.57 -10.87 -12.85
N PRO A 343 14.54 -10.12 -12.28
CA PRO A 343 14.36 -8.72 -11.89
C PRO A 343 14.05 -7.84 -13.10
N LEU A 344 13.67 -6.57 -12.86
CA LEU A 344 13.47 -5.58 -13.92
C LEU A 344 14.69 -5.45 -14.86
N ASP A 345 15.89 -5.49 -14.30
CA ASP A 345 17.12 -5.64 -15.09
C ASP A 345 17.31 -7.12 -15.44
N SER A 346 16.92 -7.49 -16.65
CA SER A 346 17.00 -8.86 -17.13
C SER A 346 18.41 -9.45 -17.13
N LYS A 347 19.46 -8.61 -17.06
CA LYS A 347 20.85 -9.09 -16.94
C LYS A 347 21.15 -9.69 -15.56
N LYS A 348 20.34 -9.35 -14.55
CA LYS A 348 20.44 -9.87 -13.18
C LYS A 348 19.59 -11.12 -12.93
N LYS A 349 19.15 -11.80 -14.01
CA LYS A 349 18.40 -13.05 -13.93
C LYS A 349 19.20 -14.09 -13.15
N LYS A 350 18.54 -14.76 -12.20
CA LYS A 350 19.15 -15.83 -11.39
C LYS A 350 18.32 -17.11 -11.39
N LEU A 351 19.02 -18.24 -11.33
CA LEU A 351 18.44 -19.57 -11.14
C LEU A 351 18.57 -19.94 -9.67
N VAL A 352 17.45 -20.30 -9.04
CA VAL A 352 17.39 -20.78 -7.66
C VAL A 352 17.00 -22.24 -7.68
N ARG A 353 17.71 -23.06 -6.90
CA ARG A 353 17.53 -24.51 -6.82
C ARG A 353 17.19 -24.87 -5.38
N ILE A 354 16.08 -25.57 -5.20
CA ILE A 354 15.64 -26.06 -3.90
C ILE A 354 15.81 -27.59 -3.90
N PRO A 355 16.81 -28.14 -3.20
CA PRO A 355 17.01 -29.58 -3.12
C PRO A 355 15.80 -30.26 -2.46
N LEU A 356 15.36 -31.38 -3.02
CA LEU A 356 14.27 -32.20 -2.48
C LEU A 356 14.77 -33.15 -1.37
N THR A 357 15.57 -32.62 -0.45
CA THR A 357 16.14 -33.39 0.67
C THR A 357 15.02 -33.97 1.55
N GLY A 358 15.10 -35.26 1.86
CA GLY A 358 14.08 -35.98 2.63
C GLY A 358 12.89 -36.49 1.82
N PHE A 359 12.82 -36.20 0.51
CA PHE A 359 11.84 -36.85 -0.36
C PHE A 359 12.27 -38.29 -0.67
N PRO A 360 11.31 -39.21 -0.85
CA PRO A 360 11.58 -40.61 -1.12
C PRO A 360 12.23 -40.78 -2.50
N ASP A 361 13.16 -41.72 -2.59
CA ASP A 361 13.72 -42.13 -3.88
C ASP A 361 12.73 -43.08 -4.57
N ARG A 362 12.14 -42.62 -5.68
CA ARG A 362 11.15 -43.36 -6.44
C ARG A 362 11.42 -43.26 -7.94
N PRO A 363 10.91 -44.19 -8.76
CA PRO A 363 11.03 -44.10 -10.21
C PRO A 363 10.49 -42.75 -10.75
N PRO A 364 10.98 -42.27 -11.90
CA PRO A 364 10.42 -41.09 -12.54
C PRO A 364 8.89 -41.16 -12.68
N ARG A 365 8.22 -40.03 -12.46
CA ARG A 365 6.76 -39.84 -12.55
C ARG A 365 5.92 -40.52 -11.48
N THR A 366 6.54 -40.93 -10.38
CA THR A 366 5.86 -41.60 -9.26
C THR A 366 5.84 -40.78 -7.97
N THR A 367 6.31 -39.52 -8.05
CA THR A 367 6.19 -38.55 -6.96
C THR A 367 5.37 -37.35 -7.43
N ARG A 368 4.21 -37.15 -6.81
CA ARG A 368 3.39 -35.96 -6.97
C ARG A 368 3.66 -35.02 -5.81
N ILE A 369 3.96 -33.77 -6.11
CA ILE A 369 4.20 -32.73 -5.11
C ILE A 369 3.08 -31.69 -5.15
N GLN A 370 2.69 -31.20 -3.97
CA GLN A 370 1.96 -29.93 -3.86
C GLN A 370 2.98 -28.83 -3.54
N MET A 371 2.99 -27.78 -4.33
CA MET A 371 3.83 -26.61 -4.16
C MET A 371 2.96 -25.38 -3.90
N ASN A 372 3.20 -24.70 -2.79
CA ASN A 372 2.60 -23.41 -2.47
C ASN A 372 3.69 -22.35 -2.46
N LEU A 373 3.51 -21.30 -3.23
CA LEU A 373 4.40 -20.15 -3.33
C LEU A 373 3.65 -18.91 -2.87
N GLY A 374 4.30 -18.10 -2.06
CA GLY A 374 3.84 -16.77 -1.66
C GLY A 374 5.03 -15.89 -1.33
N PHE A 375 4.77 -14.72 -0.74
CA PHE A 375 5.80 -13.73 -0.43
C PHE A 375 5.66 -13.26 1.02
N LEU A 376 6.79 -13.07 1.69
CA LEU A 376 6.85 -12.48 3.04
C LEU A 376 6.92 -10.96 2.96
N ASP A 377 7.56 -10.46 1.91
CA ASP A 377 7.71 -9.04 1.57
C ASP A 377 8.04 -8.94 0.06
N GLU A 378 8.26 -7.72 -0.45
CA GLU A 378 8.57 -7.43 -1.87
C GLU A 378 9.83 -8.12 -2.41
N ASN A 379 10.72 -8.55 -1.53
CA ASN A 379 12.05 -9.08 -1.82
C ASN A 379 12.21 -10.55 -1.40
N THR A 380 11.25 -11.14 -0.70
CA THR A 380 11.39 -12.47 -0.12
C THR A 380 10.24 -13.38 -0.50
N MET A 381 10.53 -14.36 -1.36
CA MET A 381 9.61 -15.44 -1.72
C MET A 381 9.68 -16.56 -0.67
N SER A 382 8.53 -17.12 -0.29
CA SER A 382 8.40 -18.33 0.53
C SER A 382 7.77 -19.45 -0.28
N VAL A 383 8.40 -20.62 -0.30
CA VAL A 383 7.93 -21.80 -1.01
C VAL A 383 7.80 -22.97 -0.04
N VAL A 384 6.66 -23.65 -0.10
CA VAL A 384 6.38 -24.90 0.61
C VAL A 384 6.14 -26.00 -0.41
N ILE A 385 6.93 -27.08 -0.36
CA ILE A 385 6.81 -28.25 -1.24
C ILE A 385 6.50 -29.46 -0.38
N LYS A 386 5.45 -30.21 -0.70
CA LYS A 386 4.99 -31.38 0.06
C LYS A 386 4.79 -32.60 -0.83
N ASP A 387 5.31 -33.76 -0.44
CA ASP A 387 5.00 -35.03 -1.12
C ASP A 387 3.54 -35.42 -0.88
N LYS A 388 2.79 -35.60 -1.95
CA LYS A 388 1.40 -36.10 -1.93
C LYS A 388 1.31 -37.56 -2.36
N GLY A 389 2.33 -38.10 -3.01
CA GLY A 389 2.26 -39.42 -3.62
C GLY A 389 1.05 -39.61 -4.55
N PHE A 390 0.76 -40.88 -4.84
CA PHE A 390 -0.34 -41.35 -5.70
C PHE A 390 -1.26 -42.32 -4.94
N GLY A 391 -1.53 -42.05 -3.66
CA GLY A 391 -2.36 -42.94 -2.83
C GLY A 391 -1.64 -44.25 -2.56
N GLU A 392 -2.33 -45.39 -2.71
CA GLU A 392 -1.76 -46.70 -2.40
C GLU A 392 -0.61 -47.12 -3.33
N LEU A 393 -0.62 -46.68 -4.59
CA LEU A 393 0.43 -46.99 -5.56
C LEU A 393 1.79 -46.43 -5.13
N PHE A 394 1.78 -45.21 -4.59
CA PHE A 394 2.94 -44.55 -4.00
C PHE A 394 2.45 -43.68 -2.84
N ALA A 395 2.51 -44.19 -1.62
CA ALA A 395 2.01 -43.47 -0.44
C ALA A 395 2.71 -42.11 -0.28
N SER A 396 2.01 -41.08 0.20
CA SER A 396 2.68 -39.83 0.61
C SER A 396 3.70 -40.16 1.71
N SER A 397 4.95 -39.72 1.56
CA SER A 397 5.94 -39.84 2.64
C SER A 397 5.72 -38.84 3.78
N GLY A 398 4.82 -37.87 3.59
CA GLY A 398 4.68 -36.72 4.48
C GLY A 398 5.84 -35.70 4.40
N ALA A 399 6.87 -35.95 3.58
CA ALA A 399 8.00 -35.06 3.42
C ALA A 399 7.56 -33.66 2.99
N GLN A 400 8.12 -32.65 3.65
CA GLN A 400 7.82 -31.25 3.41
C GLN A 400 9.09 -30.42 3.51
N ILE A 401 9.25 -29.49 2.55
CA ILE A 401 10.31 -28.49 2.55
C ILE A 401 9.65 -27.13 2.62
N ARG A 402 10.21 -26.24 3.44
CA ARG A 402 9.91 -24.81 3.44
C ARG A 402 11.21 -24.05 3.20
N GLN A 403 11.20 -23.17 2.22
CA GLN A 403 12.38 -22.39 1.84
C GLN A 403 11.99 -20.95 1.62
N GLU A 404 12.84 -20.04 2.11
CA GLU A 404 12.78 -18.62 1.80
C GLU A 404 13.89 -18.27 0.80
N VAL A 405 13.56 -17.42 -0.15
CA VAL A 405 14.42 -17.09 -1.29
C VAL A 405 14.34 -15.58 -1.53
N SER A 406 15.48 -14.91 -1.46
CA SER A 406 15.57 -13.50 -1.85
C SER A 406 15.41 -13.36 -3.36
N LEU A 407 14.63 -12.37 -3.81
CA LEU A 407 14.31 -12.08 -5.21
C LEU A 407 15.41 -11.33 -5.97
#